data_AF-A0A3P1ATU6-F1
#
_entry.id   AF-A0A3P1ATU6-F1
#
_cell.length_a   1.000
_cell.length_b   1.000
_cell.length_c   1.000
_cell.angle_alpha   90.00
_cell.angle_beta   90.00
_cell.angle_gamma   90.00
#
_symmetry.space_group_name_H-M   'P 1'
#
loop_
_entity.id
_entity.type
_entity.pdbx_description
1 polymer ?
#
loop_
_entity_poly.entity_id
_entity_poly.type
_entity_poly.pdbx_seq_one_letter_code
_entity_poly.pdbx_strand_id
1 'polypeptide(L)'
;MEKQILKQKEEHDKRIVEFKEKCLSSWDGSHRELVKYVKKNMHNPKSFEHVETQYGVTGDYAGLVMIYRGTNSFGATVSNSIKAKVSLEDCSVISIED
;
A
#
# COMPACT_ATOMS: atom_id res chain seq x y z
N MET A 1 3.99 -32.51 -10.38
CA MET A 1 2.97 -31.50 -10.06
C MET A 1 3.29 -30.79 -8.75
N GLU A 2 3.40 -31.51 -7.62
CA GLU A 2 3.66 -30.92 -6.29
C GLU A 2 4.95 -30.10 -6.20
N LYS A 3 6.08 -30.60 -6.71
CA LYS A 3 7.36 -29.85 -6.73
C LYS A 3 7.26 -28.52 -7.50
N GLN A 4 6.45 -28.46 -8.54
CA GLN A 4 6.26 -27.25 -9.35
C GLN A 4 5.39 -26.22 -8.62
N ILE A 5 4.33 -26.68 -7.95
CA ILE A 5 3.48 -25.84 -7.09
C ILE A 5 4.31 -25.24 -5.96
N LEU A 6 5.15 -26.05 -5.31
CA LEU A 6 6.02 -25.58 -4.23
C LEU A 6 7.00 -24.51 -4.71
N LYS A 7 7.66 -24.74 -5.85
CA LYS A 7 8.58 -23.76 -6.44
C LYS A 7 7.88 -22.44 -6.80
N GLN A 8 6.68 -22.50 -7.39
CA GLN A 8 5.90 -21.30 -7.71
C GLN A 8 5.49 -20.54 -6.45
N LYS A 9 5.12 -21.25 -5.39
CA LYS A 9 4.79 -20.64 -4.10
C LYS A 9 6.00 -19.94 -3.48
N GLU A 10 7.17 -20.60 -3.46
CA GLU A 10 8.41 -19.99 -2.95
C GLU A 10 8.80 -18.73 -3.73
N GLU A 11 8.63 -18.73 -5.04
CA GLU A 11 8.89 -17.57 -5.90
C GLU A 11 7.91 -16.43 -5.62
N HIS A 12 6.63 -16.74 -5.43
CA HIS A 12 5.61 -15.77 -5.03
C HIS A 12 5.91 -15.16 -3.64
N ASP A 13 6.25 -15.99 -2.65
CA ASP A 13 6.57 -15.54 -1.30
C ASP A 13 7.80 -14.62 -1.30
N LYS A 14 8.81 -14.92 -2.13
CA LYS A 14 9.98 -14.04 -2.33
C LYS A 14 9.58 -12.68 -2.88
N ARG A 15 8.70 -12.64 -3.88
CA ARG A 15 8.22 -11.39 -4.47
C ARG A 15 7.43 -10.54 -3.47
N ILE A 16 6.66 -11.18 -2.58
CA ILE A 16 5.95 -10.49 -1.48
C ILE A 16 6.95 -9.85 -0.52
N VAL A 17 7.99 -10.59 -0.10
CA VAL A 17 9.03 -10.08 0.81
C VAL A 17 9.80 -8.93 0.16
N GLU A 18 10.25 -9.10 -1.08
CA GLU A 18 10.98 -8.08 -1.82
C GLU A 18 10.15 -6.79 -1.98
N PHE A 19 8.87 -6.93 -2.36
CA PHE A 19 7.96 -5.79 -2.45
C PHE A 19 7.83 -5.07 -1.10
N LYS A 20 7.61 -5.81 -0.02
CA LYS A 20 7.47 -5.23 1.33
C LYS A 20 8.72 -4.44 1.73
N GLU A 21 9.91 -5.01 1.57
CA GLU A 21 11.17 -4.39 1.97
C GLU A 21 11.51 -3.17 1.12
N LYS A 22 11.16 -3.20 -0.17
CA LYS A 22 11.48 -2.14 -1.13
C LYS A 22 10.49 -0.99 -1.12
N CYS A 23 9.20 -1.28 -1.02
CA CYS A 23 8.14 -0.31 -1.29
C CYS A 23 7.41 0.20 -0.04
N LEU A 24 7.51 -0.50 1.10
CA LEU A 24 6.86 -0.09 2.34
C LEU A 24 7.88 0.43 3.34
N SER A 25 7.48 1.46 4.09
CA SER A 25 8.25 2.03 5.19
C SER A 25 8.56 0.95 6.23
N SER A 26 9.83 0.81 6.61
CA SER A 26 10.25 -0.14 7.64
C SER A 26 9.77 0.24 9.05
N TRP A 27 9.28 1.47 9.25
CA TRP A 27 8.83 1.97 10.54
C TRP A 27 7.36 1.65 10.83
N ASP A 28 6.48 1.96 9.87
CA ASP A 28 5.02 1.86 10.03
C ASP A 28 4.36 1.01 8.94
N GLY A 29 5.09 0.58 7.90
CA GLY A 29 4.53 -0.16 6.78
C GLY A 29 3.78 0.71 5.76
N SER A 30 3.87 2.04 5.86
CA SER A 30 3.21 2.95 4.91
C SER A 30 3.87 2.97 3.53
N HIS A 31 3.07 3.17 2.48
CA HIS A 31 3.57 3.38 1.12
C HIS A 31 3.74 4.87 0.82
N ARG A 32 5.00 5.32 0.64
CA ARG A 32 5.37 6.74 0.62
C ARG A 32 4.61 7.59 -0.41
N GLU A 33 4.45 7.10 -1.64
CA GLU A 33 3.73 7.85 -2.68
C GLU A 33 2.22 7.91 -2.42
N LEU A 34 1.65 6.88 -1.79
CA LEU A 34 0.24 6.89 -1.38
C LEU A 34 0.01 7.85 -0.22
N VAL A 35 0.93 7.91 0.75
CA VAL A 35 0.87 8.90 1.84
C VAL A 35 0.88 10.32 1.28
N LYS A 36 1.74 10.62 0.30
CA LYS A 36 1.78 11.93 -0.37
C LYS A 36 0.46 12.23 -1.09
N TYR A 37 -0.06 11.26 -1.85
CA TYR A 37 -1.33 11.42 -2.56
C TYR A 37 -2.48 11.71 -1.59
N VAL A 38 -2.62 10.89 -0.55
CA VAL A 38 -3.68 11.06 0.46
C VAL A 38 -3.55 12.43 1.14
N LYS A 39 -2.37 12.79 1.65
CA LYS A 39 -2.16 14.09 2.30
C LYS A 39 -2.49 15.28 1.39
N LYS A 40 -2.20 15.19 0.09
CA LYS A 40 -2.54 16.25 -0.87
C LYS A 40 -4.05 16.44 -1.04
N ASN A 41 -4.83 15.39 -0.86
CA ASN A 41 -6.29 15.39 -1.02
C ASN A 41 -7.06 15.53 0.30
N MET A 42 -6.38 15.55 1.44
CA MET A 42 -7.01 15.72 2.75
C MET A 42 -7.34 17.19 3.07
N HIS A 43 -8.44 17.40 3.78
CA HIS A 43 -8.79 18.71 4.34
C HIS A 43 -7.73 19.23 5.33
N ASN A 44 -7.27 18.38 6.25
CA ASN A 44 -6.19 18.70 7.19
C ASN A 44 -5.03 17.69 7.05
N PRO A 45 -4.04 17.94 6.18
CA PRO A 45 -2.94 17.01 5.93
C PRO A 45 -2.07 16.70 7.17
N LYS A 46 -2.05 17.61 8.16
CA LYS A 46 -1.32 17.43 9.42
C LYS A 46 -1.95 16.40 10.35
N SER A 47 -3.24 16.12 10.15
CA SER A 47 -3.98 15.11 10.92
C SER A 47 -3.84 13.68 10.38
N PHE A 48 -3.09 13.49 9.28
CA PHE A 48 -2.86 12.17 8.72
C PHE A 48 -2.13 11.27 9.71
N GLU A 49 -2.70 10.10 9.94
CA GLU A 49 -2.11 9.02 10.72
C GLU A 49 -2.25 7.72 9.91
N HIS A 50 -1.13 7.08 9.58
CA HIS A 50 -1.16 5.76 8.97
C HIS A 50 -1.61 4.72 10.00
N VAL A 51 -2.45 3.76 9.58
CA VAL A 51 -2.93 2.68 10.44
C VAL A 51 -2.37 1.33 9.98
N GLU A 52 -2.57 0.99 8.71
CA GLU A 52 -2.15 -0.30 8.15
C GLU A 52 -1.98 -0.20 6.63
N THR A 53 -1.17 -1.09 6.07
CA THR A 53 -1.17 -1.35 4.63
C THR A 53 -1.25 -2.83 4.36
N GLN A 54 -2.34 -3.24 3.71
CA GLN A 54 -2.53 -4.58 3.20
C GLN A 54 -2.08 -4.60 1.75
N TYR A 55 -1.43 -5.68 1.33
CA TYR A 55 -0.89 -5.78 -0.02
C TYR A 55 -0.88 -7.23 -0.51
N GLY A 56 -0.94 -7.38 -1.83
CA GLY A 56 -0.75 -8.64 -2.52
C GLY A 56 -0.04 -8.42 -3.84
N VAL A 57 0.90 -9.31 -4.17
CA VAL A 57 1.61 -9.27 -5.46
C VAL A 57 0.89 -10.16 -6.46
N THR A 58 0.52 -9.63 -7.62
CA THR A 58 -0.19 -10.39 -8.65
C THR A 58 0.33 -10.01 -10.03
N GLY A 59 0.57 -11.01 -10.89
CA GLY A 59 1.05 -10.77 -12.25
C GLY A 59 2.31 -9.90 -12.26
N ASP A 60 2.16 -8.65 -12.67
CA ASP A 60 3.16 -7.60 -12.87
C ASP A 60 3.04 -6.40 -11.90
N TYR A 61 2.07 -6.39 -10.97
CA TYR A 61 1.87 -5.28 -10.01
C TYR A 61 1.62 -5.78 -8.58
N ALA A 62 1.66 -4.85 -7.62
CA ALA A 62 1.12 -5.07 -6.28
C ALA A 62 -0.17 -4.27 -6.10
N GLY A 63 -1.22 -4.93 -5.61
CA GLY A 63 -2.44 -4.26 -5.14
C GLY A 63 -2.29 -3.89 -3.68
N LEU A 64 -2.59 -2.64 -3.33
CA LEU A 64 -2.48 -2.10 -1.97
C LEU A 64 -3.85 -1.61 -1.49
N VAL A 65 -4.08 -1.80 -0.19
CA VAL A 65 -5.13 -1.11 0.57
C VAL A 65 -4.43 -0.44 1.75
N MET A 66 -4.35 0.89 1.74
CA MET A 66 -3.78 1.67 2.85
C MET A 66 -4.90 2.27 3.67
N ILE A 67 -4.96 1.91 4.96
CA ILE A 67 -5.90 2.43 5.93
C ILE A 67 -5.22 3.56 6.69
N TYR A 68 -5.91 4.69 6.83
CA TYR A 68 -5.40 5.88 7.49
C TYR A 68 -6.51 6.63 8.23
N ARG A 69 -6.12 7.47 9.18
CA ARG A 69 -7.02 8.42 9.85
C ARG A 69 -6.73 9.84 9.44
N GLY A 70 -7.75 10.69 9.57
CA GLY A 70 -7.64 12.11 9.31
C GLY A 70 -8.84 12.90 9.80
N THR A 71 -8.62 14.17 10.11
CA THR A 71 -9.68 15.12 10.45
C THR A 71 -10.42 15.55 9.18
N ASN A 72 -11.74 15.33 9.16
CA ASN A 72 -12.61 15.77 8.08
C ASN A 72 -12.99 17.26 8.22
N SER A 73 -13.79 17.78 7.28
CA SER A 73 -14.25 19.19 7.27
C SER A 73 -15.17 19.56 8.44
N PHE A 74 -15.68 18.59 9.19
CA PHE A 74 -16.52 18.79 10.38
C PHE A 74 -15.70 18.74 11.69
N GLY A 75 -14.38 18.62 11.60
CA GLY A 75 -13.49 18.56 12.77
C GLY A 75 -13.41 17.19 13.45
N ALA A 76 -14.06 16.16 12.90
CA ALA A 76 -14.00 14.80 13.44
C ALA A 76 -12.85 14.01 12.81
N THR A 77 -12.12 13.24 13.62
CA THR A 77 -11.14 12.25 13.13
C THR A 77 -11.87 10.99 12.66
N VAL A 78 -11.68 10.63 11.39
CA VAL A 78 -12.32 9.47 10.75
C VAL A 78 -11.27 8.55 10.14
N SER A 79 -11.59 7.25 10.09
CA SER A 79 -10.80 6.25 9.36
C SER A 79 -11.25 6.17 7.91
N ASN A 80 -10.31 6.20 6.98
CA ASN A 80 -10.52 6.04 5.55
C ASN A 80 -9.56 4.98 5.00
N SER A 81 -9.81 4.56 3.76
CA SER A 81 -8.92 3.65 3.03
C SER A 81 -8.72 4.14 1.61
N ILE A 82 -7.56 3.86 1.04
CA ILE A 82 -7.29 4.08 -0.38
C ILE A 82 -6.78 2.77 -1.00
N LYS A 83 -7.27 2.43 -2.19
CA LYS A 83 -6.81 1.27 -2.95
C LYS A 83 -5.98 1.74 -4.14
N ALA A 84 -4.91 1.01 -4.44
CA ALA A 84 -4.06 1.36 -5.56
C ALA A 84 -3.35 0.14 -6.14
N LYS A 85 -2.98 0.24 -7.42
CA LYS A 85 -2.01 -0.64 -8.06
C LYS A 85 -0.68 0.08 -8.11
N VAL A 86 0.40 -0.61 -7.73
CA VAL A 86 1.76 -0.06 -7.76
C VAL A 86 2.70 -0.99 -8.52
N SER A 87 3.71 -0.38 -9.13
CA SER A 87 4.78 -1.07 -9.83
C SER A 87 5.67 -1.83 -8.86
N LEU A 88 6.03 -3.07 -9.21
CA LEU A 88 7.00 -3.87 -8.47
C LEU A 88 8.45 -3.40 -8.73
N GLU A 89 8.69 -2.68 -9.82
CA GLU A 89 10.02 -2.26 -10.25
C GLU A 89 10.50 -1.01 -9.52
N ASP A 90 9.63 -0.04 -9.30
CA ASP A 90 10.01 1.28 -8.75
C ASP A 90 9.05 1.80 -7.68
N CYS A 91 8.05 1.01 -7.28
CA CYS A 91 7.03 1.37 -6.31
C CYS A 91 6.17 2.59 -6.75
N SER A 92 6.19 2.95 -8.03
CA SER A 92 5.33 4.01 -8.55
C SER A 92 3.86 3.60 -8.53
N VAL A 93 2.97 4.58 -8.32
CA VAL A 93 1.53 4.35 -8.37
C VAL A 93 1.09 4.27 -9.84
N ILE A 94 0.53 3.13 -10.24
CA ILE A 94 0.00 2.87 -11.58
C ILE A 94 -1.43 3.41 -11.68
N SER A 95 -2.26 3.10 -10.69
CA SER A 95 -3.65 3.56 -10.64
C SER A 95 -4.17 3.61 -9.21
N ILE A 96 -5.18 4.45 -8.99
CA ILE A 96 -5.88 4.60 -7.71
C ILE A 96 -7.34 4.20 -7.96
N GLU A 97 -7.89 3.40 -7.05
CA GLU A 97 -9.28 2.96 -7.06
C GLU A 97 -9.95 3.56 -5.81
N ASP A 98 -10.88 4.48 -6.03
CA ASP A 98 -11.69 5.14 -5.00
C ASP A 98 -13.01 4.38 -4.77
#